data_AF-A0A537EL22-F1
#
_entry.id   AF-A0A537EL22-F1
#
_cell.length_a   1.000
_cell.length_b   1.000
_cell.length_c   1.000
_cell.angle_alpha   90.00
_cell.angle_beta   90.00
_cell.angle_gamma   90.00
#
_symmetry.space_group_name_H-M   'P 1'
#
loop_
_entity.id
_entity.type
_entity.pdbx_description
1 polymer ?
#
loop_
_entity_poly.entity_id
_entity_poly.type
_entity_poly.pdbx_seq_one_letter_code
_entity_poly.pdbx_strand_id
1 'polypeptide(L)'
;MHIWADDLAKLADLDVYGDLLSPFGLRVDLTLADAAAIVRDLFGLNNTVFNMYVSYVLARAGYYDCALVSNDVKGLEDQKHYSDKFRDDDWINHWELFSHVGGESWTSNFSNHKDKLSLRCVNLQLEGREDPFKGRKSFIVWPGASKSMTEEFSRIYKEGGANYFVIHPAISKLDKDSFIETKGEITRICGKEIFLSTGELRRTMFEDPSSINSGWATVREKLRSNFESAWPVISLSRNNEILRRAAEDLEKASLEYQEADYTHSIRDATYACETLLLALCQSKGKIKQLDLNKTTFDDYLGMLKNEIEEDFGTDTFQDLNMIRIARNRYSHPPAERPAQMDALRILRKVQLFHEYFQMKKSRDTTRQ
;
A
#
# COMPACT_ATOMS: atom_id res chain seq x y z
N MET A 1 -15.96 -4.68 -16.16
CA MET A 1 -16.09 -3.93 -14.89
C MET A 1 -15.33 -2.61 -15.02
N HIS A 2 -15.87 -1.49 -14.53
CA HIS A 2 -15.13 -0.21 -14.47
C HIS A 2 -14.42 -0.11 -13.13
N ILE A 3 -13.11 0.14 -13.13
CA ILE A 3 -12.30 0.27 -11.93
C ILE A 3 -11.70 1.67 -11.91
N TRP A 4 -11.61 2.28 -10.74
CA TRP A 4 -11.03 3.61 -10.57
C TRP A 4 -9.68 3.52 -9.87
N ALA A 5 -8.85 4.56 -10.01
CA ALA A 5 -7.60 4.65 -9.24
C ALA A 5 -7.85 4.48 -7.72
N ASP A 6 -8.97 5.03 -7.23
CA ASP A 6 -9.43 4.87 -5.85
C ASP A 6 -9.71 3.40 -5.45
N ASP A 7 -10.08 2.53 -6.40
CA ASP A 7 -10.30 1.11 -6.13
C ASP A 7 -8.98 0.36 -5.98
N LEU A 8 -7.91 0.79 -6.67
CA LEU A 8 -6.56 0.28 -6.43
C LEU A 8 -6.06 0.68 -5.04
N ALA A 9 -6.34 1.90 -4.60
CA ALA A 9 -5.94 2.38 -3.27
C ALA A 9 -6.57 1.56 -2.13
N LYS A 10 -7.77 0.99 -2.34
CA LYS A 10 -8.42 0.08 -1.37
C LYS A 10 -7.71 -1.26 -1.22
N LEU A 11 -6.76 -1.59 -2.11
CA LEU A 11 -5.96 -2.81 -2.04
C LEU A 11 -4.65 -2.60 -1.26
N ALA A 12 -4.61 -1.61 -0.37
CA ALA A 12 -3.44 -1.28 0.42
C ALA A 12 -2.89 -2.45 1.26
N ASP A 13 -3.76 -3.41 1.61
CA ASP A 13 -3.41 -4.57 2.43
C ASP A 13 -2.91 -5.78 1.62
N LEU A 14 -2.67 -5.61 0.32
CA LEU A 14 -2.03 -6.67 -0.48
C LEU A 14 -0.63 -6.97 0.05
N ASP A 15 -0.41 -8.23 0.37
CA ASP A 15 0.81 -8.76 0.98
C ASP A 15 2.04 -8.71 0.07
N VAL A 16 1.85 -8.49 -1.23
CA VAL A 16 2.93 -8.32 -2.20
C VAL A 16 3.42 -6.87 -2.23
N TYR A 17 2.56 -5.90 -2.52
CA TYR A 17 2.94 -4.48 -2.70
C TYR A 17 1.80 -3.49 -2.39
N GLY A 18 0.78 -3.89 -1.62
CA GLY A 18 -0.43 -3.06 -1.43
C GLY A 18 -0.14 -1.64 -0.94
N ASP A 19 0.90 -1.46 -0.13
CA ASP A 19 1.39 -0.17 0.34
C ASP A 19 1.81 0.79 -0.80
N LEU A 20 2.26 0.26 -1.94
CA LEU A 20 2.52 1.02 -3.18
C LEU A 20 1.26 1.37 -3.95
N LEU A 21 0.10 0.80 -3.64
CA LEU A 21 -1.16 1.17 -4.28
C LEU A 21 -1.89 2.31 -3.57
N SER A 22 -1.59 2.54 -2.29
CA SER A 22 -2.22 3.62 -1.52
C SER A 22 -2.10 5.02 -2.15
N PRO A 23 -1.00 5.37 -2.85
CA PRO A 23 -0.89 6.66 -3.53
C PRO A 23 -1.90 6.93 -4.64
N PHE A 24 -2.52 5.90 -5.24
CA PHE A 24 -3.53 6.08 -6.30
C PHE A 24 -4.78 6.82 -5.81
N GLY A 25 -5.06 6.82 -4.51
CA GLY A 25 -6.21 7.50 -3.91
C GLY A 25 -5.86 8.86 -3.29
N LEU A 26 -4.62 9.33 -3.43
CA LEU A 26 -4.21 10.61 -2.85
C LEU A 26 -4.70 11.77 -3.70
N ARG A 27 -5.21 12.81 -3.03
CA ARG A 27 -5.42 14.11 -3.65
C ARG A 27 -4.07 14.83 -3.73
N VAL A 28 -3.64 15.11 -4.95
CA VAL A 28 -2.36 15.78 -5.24
C VAL A 28 -2.66 17.09 -5.94
N ASP A 29 -2.22 18.21 -5.36
CA ASP A 29 -2.26 19.51 -6.02
C ASP A 29 -1.07 19.62 -6.97
N LEU A 30 -1.26 19.10 -8.19
CA LEU A 30 -0.22 19.00 -9.22
C LEU A 30 -0.75 19.43 -10.58
N THR A 31 0.17 19.73 -11.49
CA THR A 31 -0.19 19.84 -12.90
C THR A 31 -0.66 18.49 -13.43
N LEU A 32 -1.50 18.49 -14.47
CA LEU A 32 -1.94 17.24 -15.12
C LEU A 32 -0.76 16.40 -15.64
N ALA A 33 0.32 17.05 -16.08
CA ALA A 33 1.52 16.39 -16.58
C ALA A 33 2.26 15.64 -15.46
N ASP A 34 2.46 16.28 -14.31
CA ASP A 34 3.13 15.67 -13.16
C ASP A 34 2.28 14.54 -12.57
N ALA A 35 0.96 14.74 -12.46
CA ALA A 35 0.03 13.70 -12.03
C ALA A 35 0.08 12.48 -12.98
N ALA A 36 0.12 12.71 -14.30
CA ALA A 36 0.26 11.63 -15.28
C ALA A 36 1.60 10.90 -15.19
N ALA A 37 2.70 11.63 -14.95
CA ALA A 37 4.02 11.03 -14.75
C ALA A 37 4.06 10.14 -13.51
N ILE A 38 3.54 10.61 -12.37
CA ILE A 38 3.45 9.84 -11.13
C ILE A 38 2.62 8.58 -11.33
N VAL A 39 1.45 8.69 -11.96
CA VAL A 39 0.57 7.54 -12.20
C VAL A 39 1.27 6.50 -13.09
N ARG A 40 1.97 6.94 -14.15
CA ARG A 40 2.73 6.05 -15.03
C ARG A 40 3.85 5.34 -14.27
N ASP A 41 4.64 6.09 -13.50
CA ASP A 41 5.80 5.55 -12.80
C ASP A 41 5.36 4.62 -11.65
N LEU A 42 4.28 4.96 -10.95
CA LEU A 42 3.66 4.12 -9.93
C LEU A 42 3.14 2.81 -10.53
N PHE A 43 2.50 2.87 -11.70
CA PHE A 43 2.02 1.69 -12.40
C PHE A 43 3.16 0.80 -12.91
N GLY A 44 4.22 1.41 -13.46
CA GLY A 44 5.43 0.71 -13.86
C GLY A 44 6.12 0.02 -12.68
N LEU A 45 6.21 0.71 -11.54
CA LEU A 45 6.75 0.13 -10.31
C LEU A 45 5.89 -1.03 -9.81
N ASN A 46 4.56 -0.88 -9.80
CA ASN A 46 3.62 -1.91 -9.34
C ASN A 46 3.81 -3.25 -10.09
N ASN A 47 3.77 -3.21 -11.42
CA ASN A 47 4.01 -4.41 -12.24
C ASN A 47 5.43 -4.97 -12.05
N THR A 48 6.44 -4.10 -11.94
CA THR A 48 7.82 -4.52 -11.70
C THR A 48 7.96 -5.23 -10.35
N VAL A 49 7.35 -4.71 -9.28
CA VAL A 49 7.40 -5.32 -7.94
C VAL A 49 6.65 -6.66 -7.91
N PHE A 50 5.53 -6.79 -8.64
CA PHE A 50 4.87 -8.08 -8.84
C PHE A 50 5.81 -9.11 -9.50
N ASN A 51 6.46 -8.74 -10.60
CA ASN A 51 7.34 -9.63 -11.34
C ASN A 51 8.57 -10.02 -10.52
N MET A 52 9.16 -9.04 -9.85
CA MET A 52 10.27 -9.22 -8.93
C MET A 52 9.87 -10.14 -7.78
N TYR A 53 8.67 -10.01 -7.23
CA TYR A 53 8.17 -10.89 -6.17
C TYR A 53 8.05 -12.35 -6.62
N VAL A 54 7.52 -12.61 -7.82
CA VAL A 54 7.44 -13.98 -8.35
C VAL A 54 8.85 -14.57 -8.47
N SER A 55 9.78 -13.82 -9.05
CA SER A 55 11.19 -14.21 -9.15
C SER A 55 11.85 -14.40 -7.77
N TYR A 56 11.52 -13.56 -6.78
CA TYR A 56 12.00 -13.66 -5.41
C TYR A 56 11.55 -14.97 -4.74
N VAL A 57 10.27 -15.30 -4.84
CA VAL A 57 9.71 -16.56 -4.31
C VAL A 57 10.42 -17.76 -4.93
N LEU A 58 10.68 -17.74 -6.24
CA LEU A 58 11.36 -18.82 -6.94
C LEU A 58 12.84 -18.94 -6.56
N ALA A 59 13.55 -17.82 -6.48
CA ALA A 59 14.93 -17.76 -6.03
C ALA A 59 15.08 -18.37 -4.62
N ARG A 60 14.17 -18.04 -3.71
CA ARG A 60 14.14 -18.62 -2.36
C ARG A 60 13.80 -20.12 -2.36
N ALA A 61 13.10 -20.61 -3.38
CA ALA A 61 12.81 -22.04 -3.59
C ALA A 61 13.96 -22.77 -4.31
N GLY A 62 15.07 -22.09 -4.59
CA GLY A 62 16.25 -22.64 -5.27
C GLY A 62 16.13 -22.70 -6.79
N TYR A 63 15.12 -22.02 -7.37
CA TYR A 63 14.98 -21.84 -8.81
C TYR A 63 15.63 -20.53 -9.25
N TYR A 64 16.46 -20.58 -10.28
CA TYR A 64 17.09 -19.39 -10.84
C TYR A 64 16.63 -19.11 -12.28
N ASP A 65 16.58 -17.83 -12.63
CA ASP A 65 16.50 -17.36 -14.01
C ASP A 65 17.91 -17.01 -14.50
N CYS A 66 18.31 -17.54 -15.66
CA CYS A 66 19.61 -17.26 -16.29
C CYS A 66 19.58 -16.01 -17.19
N ALA A 67 18.41 -15.44 -17.47
CA ALA A 67 18.20 -14.43 -18.51
C ALA A 67 18.10 -12.99 -17.98
N LEU A 68 18.45 -12.73 -16.72
CA LEU A 68 18.53 -11.38 -16.15
C LEU A 68 19.75 -10.62 -16.71
N VAL A 69 19.74 -10.36 -18.02
CA VAL A 69 20.71 -9.51 -18.72
C VAL A 69 19.93 -8.30 -19.21
N SER A 70 20.10 -7.16 -18.55
CA SER A 70 19.73 -5.89 -19.15
C SER A 70 20.98 -5.28 -19.75
N ASN A 71 20.98 -5.15 -21.08
CA ASN A 71 21.99 -4.35 -21.79
C ASN A 71 21.84 -2.84 -21.51
N ASP A 72 20.80 -2.44 -20.76
CA ASP A 72 20.44 -1.03 -20.52
C ASP A 72 20.83 -0.55 -19.11
N VAL A 73 21.30 -1.44 -18.22
CA VAL A 73 21.80 -1.04 -16.89
C VAL A 73 23.31 -0.81 -16.95
N LYS A 74 23.71 0.47 -16.93
CA LYS A 74 25.12 0.89 -16.91
C LYS A 74 25.91 0.14 -15.82
N GLY A 75 26.90 -0.64 -16.25
CA GLY A 75 27.82 -1.36 -15.35
C GLY A 75 27.48 -2.83 -15.06
N LEU A 76 26.42 -3.38 -15.66
CA LEU A 76 26.10 -4.83 -15.65
C LEU A 76 26.28 -5.50 -17.02
N GLU A 77 26.76 -4.72 -17.98
CA GLU A 77 27.20 -5.17 -19.30
C GLU A 77 28.25 -6.28 -19.08
N ASP A 78 27.93 -7.53 -19.46
CA ASP A 78 28.79 -8.73 -19.45
C ASP A 78 28.70 -9.72 -18.26
N GLN A 79 27.83 -9.53 -17.26
CA GLN A 79 27.67 -10.53 -16.17
C GLN A 79 26.34 -11.30 -16.25
N LYS A 80 26.42 -12.65 -16.26
CA LYS A 80 25.24 -13.50 -16.06
C LYS A 80 24.82 -13.45 -14.60
N HIS A 81 23.71 -12.79 -14.32
CA HIS A 81 23.12 -12.72 -12.99
C HIS A 81 22.16 -13.90 -12.79
N TYR A 82 22.33 -14.61 -11.68
CA TYR A 82 21.48 -15.72 -11.28
C TYR A 82 20.68 -15.29 -10.05
N SER A 83 19.34 -15.29 -10.16
CA SER A 83 18.46 -14.76 -9.11
C SER A 83 18.56 -15.51 -7.77
N ASP A 84 18.94 -16.78 -7.77
CA ASP A 84 19.16 -17.58 -6.56
C ASP A 84 20.35 -17.09 -5.72
N LYS A 85 21.28 -16.34 -6.32
CA LYS A 85 22.43 -15.75 -5.63
C LYS A 85 22.18 -14.35 -5.09
N PHE A 86 21.02 -13.75 -5.40
CA PHE A 86 20.72 -12.39 -4.98
C PHE A 86 20.49 -12.33 -3.46
N ARG A 87 21.22 -11.42 -2.82
CA ARG A 87 20.93 -10.93 -1.47
C ARG A 87 19.83 -9.88 -1.55
N ASP A 88 19.21 -9.55 -0.42
CA ASP A 88 18.08 -8.59 -0.39
C ASP A 88 18.44 -7.23 -1.03
N ASP A 89 19.67 -6.74 -0.89
CA ASP A 89 20.13 -5.50 -1.52
C ASP A 89 20.25 -5.59 -3.06
N ASP A 90 20.55 -6.77 -3.61
CA ASP A 90 20.65 -6.97 -5.07
C ASP A 90 19.27 -6.82 -5.73
N TRP A 91 18.21 -7.30 -5.07
CA TRP A 91 16.83 -7.12 -5.53
C TRP A 91 16.44 -5.64 -5.62
N ILE A 92 16.97 -4.81 -4.72
CA ILE A 92 16.68 -3.37 -4.67
C ILE A 92 17.49 -2.62 -5.72
N ASN A 93 18.77 -2.95 -5.87
CA ASN A 93 19.66 -2.28 -6.83
C ASN A 93 19.36 -2.65 -8.28
N HIS A 94 18.74 -3.81 -8.50
CA HIS A 94 18.48 -4.36 -9.83
C HIS A 94 16.99 -4.58 -10.11
N TRP A 95 16.11 -3.86 -9.40
CA TRP A 95 14.66 -3.99 -9.55
C TRP A 95 14.19 -3.75 -11.00
N GLU A 96 14.86 -2.88 -11.74
CA GLU A 96 14.58 -2.55 -13.15
C GLU A 96 14.73 -3.77 -14.08
N LEU A 97 15.52 -4.79 -13.71
CA LEU A 97 15.65 -6.03 -14.49
C LEU A 97 14.32 -6.79 -14.61
N PHE A 98 13.37 -6.51 -13.71
CA PHE A 98 12.04 -7.13 -13.68
C PHE A 98 10.96 -6.24 -14.33
N SER A 99 11.37 -5.11 -14.91
CA SER A 99 10.46 -4.19 -15.61
C SER A 99 10.11 -4.75 -17.00
N HIS A 100 9.02 -5.51 -17.06
CA HIS A 100 8.43 -5.93 -18.33
C HIS A 100 7.47 -4.85 -18.83
N VAL A 101 8.03 -3.70 -19.25
CA VAL A 101 7.26 -2.51 -19.65
C VAL A 101 6.33 -2.85 -20.81
N GLY A 102 5.02 -2.69 -20.60
CA GLY A 102 3.99 -2.74 -21.64
C GLY A 102 3.46 -4.12 -22.03
N GLY A 103 3.95 -5.22 -21.44
CA GLY A 103 3.43 -6.56 -21.72
C GLY A 103 2.20 -6.91 -20.86
N GLU A 104 1.11 -7.38 -21.48
CA GLU A 104 -0.04 -7.99 -20.80
C GLU A 104 0.38 -9.19 -19.94
N SER A 105 1.41 -9.91 -20.39
CA SER A 105 2.03 -11.00 -19.68
C SER A 105 3.46 -11.20 -20.16
N TRP A 106 4.25 -11.93 -19.41
CA TRP A 106 5.57 -12.42 -19.82
C TRP A 106 5.75 -13.87 -19.38
N THR A 107 6.62 -14.59 -20.09
CA THR A 107 6.97 -15.97 -19.76
C THR A 107 8.47 -16.06 -19.52
N SER A 108 8.88 -16.72 -18.42
CA SER A 108 10.27 -17.10 -18.22
C SER A 108 10.40 -18.55 -17.79
N ASN A 109 11.58 -19.11 -18.03
CA ASN A 109 11.96 -20.45 -17.68
C ASN A 109 12.97 -20.40 -16.54
N PHE A 110 12.55 -20.89 -15.38
CA PHE A 110 13.38 -21.05 -14.21
C PHE A 110 13.92 -22.47 -14.15
N SER A 111 15.14 -22.64 -13.66
CA SER A 111 15.76 -23.96 -13.51
C SER A 111 16.27 -24.14 -12.10
N ASN A 112 16.27 -25.38 -11.61
CA ASN A 112 17.05 -25.78 -10.45
C ASN A 112 17.83 -27.07 -10.77
N HIS A 113 18.49 -27.65 -9.76
CA HIS A 113 19.30 -28.88 -9.93
C HIS A 113 18.49 -30.14 -10.28
N LYS A 114 17.16 -30.11 -10.17
CA LYS A 114 16.25 -31.26 -10.37
C LYS A 114 15.29 -31.08 -11.53
N ASP A 115 14.84 -29.86 -11.79
CA ASP A 115 13.68 -29.60 -12.63
C ASP A 115 13.76 -28.24 -13.35
N LYS A 116 12.95 -28.10 -14.40
CA LYS A 116 12.72 -26.85 -15.12
C LYS A 116 11.27 -26.43 -14.96
N LEU A 117 11.07 -25.16 -14.62
CA LEU A 117 9.79 -24.56 -14.36
C LEU A 117 9.57 -23.36 -15.29
N SER A 118 8.61 -23.48 -16.19
CA SER A 118 8.14 -22.38 -17.02
C SER A 118 6.95 -21.69 -16.36
N LEU A 119 7.00 -20.37 -16.24
CA LEU A 119 5.96 -19.56 -15.63
C LEU A 119 5.53 -18.46 -16.58
N ARG A 120 4.22 -18.25 -16.70
CA ARG A 120 3.64 -17.07 -17.35
C ARG A 120 3.01 -16.17 -16.30
N CYS A 121 3.53 -14.96 -16.15
CA CYS A 121 3.00 -13.96 -15.24
C CYS A 121 2.06 -13.03 -16.00
N VAL A 122 0.87 -12.81 -15.46
CA VAL A 122 -0.15 -11.94 -16.05
C VAL A 122 -0.17 -10.63 -15.29
N ASN A 123 0.26 -9.56 -15.96
CA ASN A 123 0.40 -8.22 -15.38
C ASN A 123 -0.95 -7.52 -15.26
N LEU A 124 -1.01 -6.53 -14.36
CA LEU A 124 -2.13 -5.59 -14.37
C LEU A 124 -2.03 -4.73 -15.63
N GLN A 125 -3.16 -4.54 -16.31
CA GLN A 125 -3.30 -3.60 -17.41
C GLN A 125 -4.36 -2.57 -17.05
N LEU A 126 -4.08 -1.29 -17.36
CA LEU A 126 -5.04 -0.20 -17.21
C LEU A 126 -5.38 0.32 -18.61
N GLU A 127 -6.56 -0.02 -19.10
CA GLU A 127 -7.09 0.59 -20.31
C GLU A 127 -7.90 1.84 -19.94
N GLY A 128 -7.43 3.00 -20.38
CA GLY A 128 -8.22 4.23 -20.25
C GLY A 128 -9.42 4.20 -21.18
N ARG A 129 -10.64 4.22 -20.64
CA ARG A 129 -11.84 4.60 -21.41
C ARG A 129 -12.46 5.86 -20.82
N GLU A 130 -12.78 6.81 -21.70
CA GLU A 130 -13.65 7.92 -21.33
C GLU A 130 -15.01 7.37 -20.92
N ASP A 131 -15.46 7.72 -19.71
CA ASP A 131 -16.84 7.52 -19.29
C ASP A 131 -17.68 8.66 -19.90
N PRO A 132 -18.55 8.38 -20.88
CA PRO A 132 -19.33 9.42 -21.56
C PRO A 132 -20.36 10.09 -20.64
N PHE A 133 -20.63 9.55 -19.45
CA PHE A 133 -21.65 10.08 -18.53
C PHE A 133 -21.07 10.87 -17.34
N LYS A 134 -19.78 10.73 -17.04
CA LYS A 134 -19.18 11.36 -15.84
C LYS A 134 -17.99 12.29 -16.11
N GLY A 135 -17.51 12.39 -17.35
CA GLY A 135 -16.35 13.24 -17.67
C GLY A 135 -15.07 12.83 -16.91
N ARG A 136 -15.03 11.61 -16.38
CA ARG A 136 -13.86 11.03 -15.70
C ARG A 136 -13.28 9.95 -16.61
N LYS A 137 -11.95 9.91 -16.73
CA LYS A 137 -11.27 8.77 -17.36
C LYS A 137 -11.36 7.58 -16.39
N SER A 138 -12.10 6.54 -16.78
CA SER A 138 -12.13 5.28 -16.05
C SER A 138 -10.96 4.43 -16.52
N PHE A 139 -10.29 3.72 -15.61
CA PHE A 139 -9.31 2.71 -15.98
C PHE A 139 -10.02 1.36 -15.94
N ILE A 140 -10.31 0.78 -17.10
CA ILE A 140 -10.68 -0.63 -17.12
C ILE A 140 -9.41 -1.39 -16.74
N VAL A 141 -9.37 -1.88 -15.51
CA VAL A 141 -8.45 -2.96 -15.17
C VAL A 141 -8.86 -4.13 -16.04
N TRP A 142 -7.95 -4.57 -16.90
CA TRP A 142 -8.17 -5.79 -17.64
C TRP A 142 -8.38 -6.92 -16.64
N PRO A 143 -9.55 -7.59 -16.66
CA PRO A 143 -9.89 -8.52 -15.59
C PRO A 143 -9.04 -9.80 -15.63
N GLY A 144 -8.21 -10.02 -16.65
CA GLY A 144 -7.28 -11.16 -16.80
C GLY A 144 -7.94 -12.55 -16.80
N ALA A 145 -9.21 -12.64 -16.43
CA ALA A 145 -10.03 -13.81 -16.23
C ALA A 145 -11.29 -13.65 -17.08
N SER A 146 -11.40 -14.45 -18.12
CA SER A 146 -12.56 -14.50 -19.01
C SER A 146 -12.61 -15.87 -19.68
N LYS A 147 -13.73 -16.18 -20.34
CA LYS A 147 -13.85 -17.41 -21.12
C LYS A 147 -12.79 -17.54 -22.21
N SER A 148 -12.43 -16.43 -22.90
CA SER A 148 -11.38 -16.46 -23.93
C SER A 148 -10.00 -16.75 -23.33
N MET A 149 -9.71 -16.24 -22.13
CA MET A 149 -8.46 -16.50 -21.42
C MET A 149 -8.36 -17.93 -20.92
N THR A 150 -9.47 -18.51 -20.46
CA THR A 150 -9.54 -19.93 -20.10
C THR A 150 -9.05 -20.81 -21.26
N GLU A 151 -9.56 -20.57 -22.47
CA GLU A 151 -9.18 -21.33 -23.67
C GLU A 151 -7.71 -21.12 -24.03
N GLU A 152 -7.23 -19.87 -24.01
CA GLU A 152 -5.84 -19.53 -24.29
C GLU A 152 -4.87 -20.21 -23.30
N PHE A 153 -5.08 -20.01 -21.99
CA PHE A 153 -4.21 -20.56 -20.95
C PHE A 153 -4.22 -22.08 -20.92
N SER A 154 -5.40 -22.69 -21.08
CA SER A 154 -5.51 -24.14 -21.17
C SER A 154 -4.75 -24.70 -22.38
N ARG A 155 -4.81 -24.01 -23.52
CA ARG A 155 -4.07 -24.38 -24.73
C ARG A 155 -2.56 -24.27 -24.51
N ILE A 156 -2.07 -23.15 -24.00
CA ILE A 156 -0.64 -22.92 -23.72
C ILE A 156 -0.09 -24.00 -22.79
N TYR A 157 -0.83 -24.36 -21.73
CA TYR A 157 -0.42 -25.42 -20.82
C TYR A 157 -0.32 -26.78 -21.52
N LYS A 158 -1.34 -27.15 -22.30
CA LYS A 158 -1.38 -28.43 -23.03
C LYS A 158 -0.28 -28.53 -24.10
N GLU A 159 0.10 -27.41 -24.69
CA GLU A 159 1.21 -27.30 -25.63
C GLU A 159 2.59 -27.25 -24.94
N GLY A 160 2.64 -27.25 -23.59
CA GLY A 160 3.87 -27.21 -22.81
C GLY A 160 4.53 -25.83 -22.74
N GLY A 161 3.81 -24.76 -23.07
CA GLY A 161 4.33 -23.39 -23.10
C GLY A 161 4.45 -22.72 -21.72
N ALA A 162 3.80 -23.25 -20.69
CA ALA A 162 3.96 -22.83 -19.29
C ALA A 162 3.51 -23.95 -18.34
N ASN A 163 4.15 -24.08 -17.17
CA ASN A 163 3.72 -25.00 -16.11
C ASN A 163 2.68 -24.37 -15.17
N TYR A 164 2.83 -23.08 -14.86
CA TYR A 164 1.84 -22.31 -14.11
C TYR A 164 1.66 -20.90 -14.68
N PHE A 165 0.49 -20.34 -14.42
CA PHE A 165 0.11 -18.96 -14.68
C PHE A 165 -0.02 -18.26 -13.34
N VAL A 166 0.74 -17.18 -13.13
CA VAL A 166 0.70 -16.41 -11.88
C VAL A 166 0.05 -15.08 -12.16
N ILE A 167 -1.01 -14.77 -11.41
CA ILE A 167 -1.87 -13.64 -11.69
C ILE A 167 -1.56 -12.50 -10.73
N HIS A 168 -1.46 -11.29 -11.28
CA HIS A 168 -1.26 -10.08 -10.50
C HIS A 168 -2.30 -9.97 -9.37
N PRO A 169 -1.88 -9.76 -8.10
CA PRO A 169 -2.77 -9.78 -6.94
C PRO A 169 -4.01 -8.89 -7.07
N ALA A 170 -3.84 -7.68 -7.62
CA ALA A 170 -4.96 -6.76 -7.81
C ALA A 170 -6.07 -7.33 -8.70
N ILE A 171 -5.73 -8.12 -9.73
CA ILE A 171 -6.71 -8.75 -10.62
C ILE A 171 -7.57 -9.74 -9.80
N SER A 172 -6.92 -10.61 -9.02
CA SER A 172 -7.61 -11.62 -8.20
C SER A 172 -8.48 -11.04 -7.08
N LYS A 173 -8.23 -9.78 -6.68
CA LYS A 173 -8.99 -9.10 -5.61
C LYS A 173 -10.12 -8.24 -6.15
N LEU A 174 -9.89 -7.51 -7.23
CA LEU A 174 -10.88 -6.60 -7.80
C LEU A 174 -12.01 -7.37 -8.50
N ASP A 175 -11.69 -8.48 -9.18
CA ASP A 175 -12.64 -9.34 -9.86
C ASP A 175 -12.57 -10.78 -9.34
N LYS A 176 -12.82 -10.93 -8.04
CA LYS A 176 -12.66 -12.21 -7.33
C LYS A 176 -13.50 -13.33 -7.94
N ASP A 177 -14.74 -13.03 -8.33
CA ASP A 177 -15.66 -14.03 -8.86
C ASP A 177 -15.19 -14.54 -10.23
N SER A 178 -14.82 -13.64 -11.15
CA SER A 178 -14.27 -14.04 -12.45
C SER A 178 -12.96 -14.82 -12.30
N PHE A 179 -12.09 -14.41 -11.36
CA PHE A 179 -10.86 -15.15 -11.07
C PHE A 179 -11.14 -16.58 -10.61
N ILE A 180 -12.09 -16.77 -9.69
CA ILE A 180 -12.48 -18.10 -9.19
C ILE A 180 -13.09 -18.94 -10.30
N GLU A 181 -13.96 -18.36 -11.13
CA GLU A 181 -14.60 -19.05 -12.26
C GLU A 181 -13.55 -19.52 -13.29
N THR A 182 -12.67 -18.61 -13.75
CA THR A 182 -11.59 -18.95 -14.68
C THR A 182 -10.65 -20.00 -14.10
N LYS A 183 -10.29 -19.89 -12.81
CA LYS A 183 -9.45 -20.89 -12.13
C LYS A 183 -10.13 -22.26 -12.13
N GLY A 184 -11.41 -22.33 -11.77
CA GLY A 184 -12.18 -23.57 -11.73
C GLY A 184 -12.27 -24.24 -13.10
N GLU A 185 -12.52 -23.43 -14.13
CA GLU A 185 -12.64 -23.92 -15.50
C GLU A 185 -11.31 -24.41 -16.09
N ILE A 186 -10.21 -23.67 -15.90
CA ILE A 186 -8.87 -24.12 -16.30
C ILE A 186 -8.51 -25.42 -15.57
N THR A 187 -8.79 -25.51 -14.27
CA THR A 187 -8.54 -26.72 -13.49
C THR A 187 -9.33 -27.91 -14.04
N ARG A 188 -10.59 -27.70 -14.43
CA ARG A 188 -11.43 -28.72 -15.07
C ARG A 188 -10.86 -29.19 -16.42
N ILE A 189 -10.33 -28.27 -17.24
CA ILE A 189 -9.81 -28.57 -18.59
C ILE A 189 -8.42 -29.23 -18.54
N CYS A 190 -7.57 -28.82 -17.60
CA CYS A 190 -6.17 -29.23 -17.51
C CYS A 190 -5.93 -30.34 -16.47
N GLY A 191 -6.91 -30.62 -15.62
CA GLY A 191 -6.82 -31.64 -14.56
C GLY A 191 -5.87 -31.29 -13.42
N LYS A 192 -5.38 -30.05 -13.35
CA LYS A 192 -4.41 -29.57 -12.36
C LYS A 192 -4.63 -28.09 -12.08
N GLU A 193 -4.41 -27.67 -10.84
CA GLU A 193 -4.37 -26.25 -10.48
C GLU A 193 -3.08 -25.61 -11.05
N ILE A 194 -3.23 -24.94 -12.18
CA ILE A 194 -2.14 -24.25 -12.87
C ILE A 194 -2.28 -22.73 -12.86
N PHE A 195 -3.48 -22.22 -12.54
CA PHE A 195 -3.80 -20.80 -12.51
C PHE A 195 -3.79 -20.32 -11.06
N LEU A 196 -2.77 -19.56 -10.69
CA LEU A 196 -2.39 -19.29 -9.30
C LEU A 196 -2.42 -17.80 -8.97
N SER A 197 -2.94 -17.48 -7.79
CA SER A 197 -2.60 -16.22 -7.10
C SER A 197 -1.18 -16.26 -6.55
N THR A 198 -0.61 -15.11 -6.20
CA THR A 198 0.73 -15.02 -5.57
C THR A 198 0.83 -15.79 -4.25
N GLY A 199 -0.26 -15.81 -3.46
CA GLY A 199 -0.32 -16.58 -2.22
C GLY A 199 -0.39 -18.10 -2.45
N GLU A 200 -0.95 -18.54 -3.58
CA GLU A 200 -0.94 -19.95 -3.98
C GLU A 200 0.41 -20.35 -4.55
N LEU A 201 1.05 -19.51 -5.37
CA LEU A 201 2.42 -19.73 -5.82
C LEU A 201 3.36 -20.01 -4.65
N ARG A 202 3.33 -19.17 -3.60
CA ARG A 202 4.14 -19.41 -2.39
C ARG A 202 3.88 -20.77 -1.76
N ARG A 203 2.60 -21.15 -1.60
CA ARG A 203 2.21 -22.44 -1.00
C ARG A 203 2.60 -23.63 -1.87
N THR A 204 2.64 -23.45 -3.19
CA THR A 204 3.14 -24.48 -4.13
C THR A 204 4.66 -24.64 -4.02
N MET A 205 5.40 -23.57 -3.70
CA MET A 205 6.87 -23.59 -3.66
C MET A 205 7.45 -23.93 -2.27
N PHE A 206 6.71 -23.70 -1.19
CA PHE A 206 7.21 -23.86 0.19
C PHE A 206 6.19 -24.53 1.11
N GLU A 207 6.67 -25.41 1.99
CA GLU A 207 5.89 -25.96 3.11
C GLU A 207 5.64 -24.91 4.20
N ASP A 208 6.62 -24.04 4.49
CA ASP A 208 6.48 -22.89 5.40
C ASP A 208 6.79 -21.56 4.69
N PRO A 209 5.74 -20.83 4.24
CA PRO A 209 5.88 -19.54 3.56
C PRO A 209 6.40 -18.39 4.45
N SER A 210 6.45 -18.55 5.77
CA SER A 210 6.79 -17.46 6.70
C SER A 210 8.24 -16.97 6.53
N SER A 211 9.13 -17.86 6.10
CA SER A 211 10.55 -17.61 5.83
C SER A 211 10.83 -16.58 4.73
N ILE A 212 9.87 -16.33 3.84
CA ILE A 212 9.97 -15.38 2.72
C ILE A 212 9.53 -13.98 3.14
N ASN A 213 8.60 -13.90 4.10
CA ASN A 213 7.87 -12.68 4.40
C ASN A 213 8.74 -11.58 5.00
N SER A 214 9.73 -11.93 5.84
CA SER A 214 10.62 -10.95 6.49
C SER A 214 11.60 -10.32 5.51
N GLY A 215 12.21 -11.12 4.64
CA GLY A 215 13.11 -10.63 3.59
C GLY A 215 12.36 -9.79 2.56
N TRP A 216 11.19 -10.26 2.11
CA TRP A 216 10.36 -9.50 1.18
C TRP A 216 9.87 -8.16 1.77
N ALA A 217 9.45 -8.15 3.03
CA ALA A 217 9.03 -6.91 3.70
C ALA A 217 10.15 -5.86 3.71
N THR A 218 11.40 -6.28 3.90
CA THR A 218 12.57 -5.39 3.88
C THR A 218 12.83 -4.82 2.49
N VAL A 219 12.79 -5.68 1.45
CA VAL A 219 12.95 -5.26 0.05
C VAL A 219 11.86 -4.25 -0.34
N ARG A 220 10.60 -4.57 -0.03
CA ARG A 220 9.45 -3.71 -0.33
C ARG A 220 9.53 -2.36 0.36
N GLU A 221 9.88 -2.33 1.64
CA GLU A 221 10.04 -1.09 2.41
C GLU A 221 11.06 -0.15 1.76
N LYS A 222 12.21 -0.69 1.34
CA LYS A 222 13.26 0.10 0.68
C LYS A 222 12.82 0.59 -0.70
N LEU A 223 12.14 -0.22 -1.51
CA LEU A 223 11.60 0.21 -2.80
C LEU A 223 10.55 1.31 -2.65
N ARG A 224 9.65 1.18 -1.67
CA ARG A 224 8.68 2.23 -1.34
C ARG A 224 9.38 3.53 -0.95
N SER A 225 10.38 3.44 -0.07
CA SER A 225 11.16 4.59 0.37
C SER A 225 11.88 5.27 -0.81
N ASN A 226 12.45 4.51 -1.74
CA ASN A 226 13.11 5.06 -2.94
C ASN A 226 12.11 5.78 -3.84
N PHE A 227 10.92 5.20 -4.06
CA PHE A 227 9.87 5.81 -4.85
C PHE A 227 9.34 7.11 -4.22
N GLU A 228 9.07 7.10 -2.91
CA GLU A 228 8.64 8.29 -2.16
C GLU A 228 9.72 9.38 -2.15
N SER A 229 11.00 9.00 -2.18
CA SER A 229 12.12 9.96 -2.31
C SER A 229 12.19 10.58 -3.70
N ALA A 230 11.89 9.81 -4.75
CA ALA A 230 11.79 10.32 -6.11
C ALA A 230 10.57 11.23 -6.32
N TRP A 231 9.48 10.97 -5.57
CA TRP A 231 8.24 11.74 -5.62
C TRP A 231 7.84 12.30 -4.25
N PRO A 232 8.55 13.33 -3.72
CA PRO A 232 8.26 13.90 -2.39
C PRO A 232 6.83 14.41 -2.22
N VAL A 233 6.19 14.79 -3.33
CA VAL A 233 4.79 15.21 -3.36
C VAL A 233 3.82 14.13 -2.85
N ILE A 234 4.14 12.85 -3.00
CA ILE A 234 3.32 11.75 -2.47
C ILE A 234 3.31 11.79 -0.94
N SER A 235 4.48 11.97 -0.33
CA SER A 235 4.62 12.13 1.12
C SER A 235 3.92 13.39 1.61
N LEU A 236 4.03 14.50 0.87
CA LEU A 236 3.30 15.74 1.17
C LEU A 236 1.78 15.53 1.10
N SER A 237 1.27 14.86 0.08
CA SER A 237 -0.15 14.57 -0.08
C SER A 237 -0.68 13.60 0.96
N ARG A 238 0.10 12.58 1.38
CA ARG A 238 -0.26 11.73 2.52
C ARG A 238 -0.39 12.54 3.80
N ASN A 239 0.57 13.42 4.07
CA ASN A 239 0.50 14.31 5.23
C ASN A 239 -0.72 15.24 5.15
N ASN A 240 -1.01 15.79 3.97
CA ASN A 240 -2.19 16.64 3.79
C ASN A 240 -3.50 15.85 3.97
N GLU A 241 -3.58 14.61 3.52
CA GLU A 241 -4.75 13.75 3.73
C GLU A 241 -4.95 13.41 5.21
N ILE A 242 -3.88 13.12 5.95
CA ILE A 242 -3.94 12.92 7.41
C ILE A 242 -4.48 14.17 8.11
N LEU A 243 -3.98 15.35 7.74
CA LEU A 243 -4.45 16.61 8.31
C LEU A 243 -5.88 16.94 7.93
N ARG A 244 -6.29 16.61 6.70
CA ARG A 244 -7.67 16.76 6.23
C ARG A 244 -8.62 15.88 7.04
N ARG A 245 -8.27 14.61 7.27
CA ARG A 245 -9.05 13.70 8.12
C ARG A 245 -9.18 14.20 9.55
N ALA A 246 -8.08 14.69 10.13
CA ALA A 246 -8.13 15.31 11.46
C ALA A 246 -9.10 16.51 11.51
N ALA A 247 -9.13 17.34 10.46
CA ALA A 247 -10.07 18.46 10.37
C ALA A 247 -11.53 17.99 10.20
N GLU A 248 -11.78 16.95 9.40
CA GLU A 248 -13.11 16.34 9.24
C GLU A 248 -13.64 15.74 10.54
N ASP A 249 -12.80 14.99 11.26
CA ASP A 249 -13.15 14.41 12.56
C ASP A 249 -13.47 15.51 13.58
N LEU A 250 -12.75 16.63 13.54
CA LEU A 250 -12.97 17.78 14.42
C LEU A 250 -14.26 18.56 14.08
N GLU A 251 -14.58 18.70 12.79
CA GLU A 251 -15.84 19.27 12.33
C GLU A 251 -17.02 18.40 12.77
N LYS A 252 -16.91 17.08 12.57
CA LYS A 252 -17.90 16.11 13.00
C LYS A 252 -18.10 16.13 14.52
N ALA A 253 -17.01 16.16 15.30
CA ALA A 253 -17.07 16.30 16.75
C ALA A 253 -17.78 17.57 17.20
N SER A 254 -17.62 18.66 16.44
CA SER A 254 -18.28 19.95 16.71
C SER A 254 -19.78 19.89 16.41
N LEU A 255 -20.19 19.19 15.36
CA LEU A 255 -21.61 18.95 15.04
C LEU A 255 -22.27 18.06 16.10
N GLU A 256 -21.64 16.93 16.46
CA GLU A 256 -22.15 16.01 17.48
C GLU A 256 -22.32 16.69 18.85
N TYR A 257 -21.44 17.65 19.20
CA TYR A 257 -21.62 18.48 20.39
C TYR A 257 -22.90 19.33 20.34
N GLN A 258 -23.18 19.95 19.19
CA GLN A 258 -24.37 20.80 18.99
C GLN A 258 -25.66 19.97 19.06
N GLU A 259 -25.61 18.73 18.60
CA GLU A 259 -26.71 17.75 18.66
C GLU A 259 -26.87 17.11 20.05
N ALA A 260 -26.07 17.54 21.04
CA ALA A 260 -26.01 16.99 22.39
C ALA A 260 -25.56 15.52 22.48
N ASP A 261 -24.88 15.02 21.44
CA ASP A 261 -24.21 13.72 21.47
C ASP A 261 -22.76 13.87 21.99
N TYR A 262 -22.66 14.09 23.30
CA TYR A 262 -21.39 14.36 23.98
C TYR A 262 -20.41 13.20 23.93
N THR A 263 -20.90 11.96 23.89
CA THR A 263 -20.03 10.77 23.81
C THR A 263 -19.36 10.69 22.45
N HIS A 264 -20.14 10.84 21.37
CA HIS A 264 -19.59 10.82 20.02
C HIS A 264 -18.67 12.02 19.78
N SER A 265 -19.06 13.20 20.26
CA SER A 265 -18.23 14.41 20.17
C SER A 265 -16.85 14.22 20.80
N ILE A 266 -16.77 13.63 22.00
CA ILE A 266 -15.47 13.33 22.64
C ILE A 266 -14.70 12.29 21.82
N ARG A 267 -15.36 11.23 21.34
CA ARG A 267 -14.73 10.18 20.54
C ARG A 267 -14.08 10.77 19.29
N ASP A 268 -14.83 11.53 18.50
CA ASP A 268 -14.36 12.05 17.22
C ASP A 268 -13.30 13.14 17.41
N ALA A 269 -13.43 13.97 18.46
CA ALA A 269 -12.37 14.89 18.86
C ALA A 269 -11.07 14.15 19.24
N THR A 270 -11.19 13.02 19.94
CA THR A 270 -10.00 12.21 20.29
C THR A 270 -9.37 11.55 19.06
N TYR A 271 -10.16 11.11 18.07
CA TYR A 271 -9.64 10.60 16.79
C TYR A 271 -8.91 11.67 15.98
N ALA A 272 -9.43 12.90 15.95
CA ALA A 272 -8.72 14.03 15.36
C ALA A 272 -7.36 14.24 16.03
N CYS A 273 -7.31 14.17 17.37
CA CYS A 273 -6.06 14.29 18.14
C CYS A 273 -5.07 13.16 17.83
N GLU A 274 -5.50 11.90 17.81
CA GLU A 274 -4.65 10.76 17.44
C GLU A 274 -4.09 10.88 16.02
N THR A 275 -4.91 11.38 15.10
CA THR A 275 -4.51 11.63 13.70
C THR A 275 -3.44 12.74 13.61
N LEU A 276 -3.54 13.81 14.41
CA LEU A 276 -2.52 14.85 14.49
C LEU A 276 -1.21 14.35 15.13
N LEU A 277 -1.30 13.50 16.15
CA LEU A 277 -0.13 12.87 16.76
C LEU A 277 0.57 11.92 15.78
N LEU A 278 -0.20 11.17 14.98
CA LEU A 278 0.34 10.36 13.88
C LEU A 278 1.08 11.24 12.86
N ALA A 279 0.52 12.39 12.46
CA ALA A 279 1.19 13.34 11.58
C ALA A 279 2.52 13.85 12.18
N LEU A 280 2.56 14.11 13.49
CA LEU A 280 3.79 14.52 14.19
C LEU A 280 4.83 13.39 14.22
N CYS A 281 4.40 12.13 14.41
CA CYS A 281 5.30 10.98 14.32
C CYS A 281 5.93 10.85 12.94
N GLN A 282 5.15 11.10 11.88
CA GLN A 282 5.66 11.07 10.50
C GLN A 282 6.67 12.20 10.27
N SER A 283 6.36 13.44 10.67
CA SER A 283 7.28 14.57 10.45
C SER A 283 8.58 14.44 11.24
N LYS A 284 8.57 13.76 12.38
CA LYS A 284 9.75 13.49 13.21
C LYS A 284 10.45 12.18 12.87
N GLY A 285 10.01 11.46 11.82
CA GLY A 285 10.62 10.20 11.39
C GLY A 285 10.46 9.03 12.38
N LYS A 286 9.51 9.11 13.31
CA LYS A 286 9.26 8.10 14.35
C LYS A 286 8.25 7.01 13.95
N ILE A 287 7.65 7.12 12.76
CA ILE A 287 6.62 6.17 12.26
C ILE A 287 7.09 4.70 12.28
N LYS A 288 8.38 4.43 12.08
CA LYS A 288 8.97 3.08 12.05
C LYS A 288 8.96 2.38 13.42
N GLN A 289 8.71 3.12 14.49
CA GLN A 289 8.65 2.61 15.87
C GLN A 289 7.23 2.18 16.25
N LEU A 290 6.24 2.40 15.36
CA LEU A 290 4.83 2.15 15.61
C LEU A 290 4.34 0.88 14.91
N ASP A 291 3.67 0.01 15.66
CA ASP A 291 2.73 -0.95 15.09
C ASP A 291 1.37 -0.26 15.01
N LEU A 292 1.03 0.31 13.85
CA LEU A 292 -0.18 1.14 13.68
C LEU A 292 -1.48 0.41 14.09
N ASN A 293 -1.50 -0.92 14.09
CA ASN A 293 -2.67 -1.72 14.49
C ASN A 293 -2.78 -1.90 16.00
N LYS A 294 -1.72 -1.61 16.76
CA LYS A 294 -1.66 -1.76 18.22
C LYS A 294 -1.33 -0.46 18.97
N THR A 295 -0.92 0.57 18.23
CA THR A 295 -0.52 1.85 18.81
C THR A 295 -1.73 2.53 19.44
N THR A 296 -1.59 2.91 20.70
CA THR A 296 -2.59 3.62 21.49
C THR A 296 -2.25 5.10 21.61
N PHE A 297 -3.21 5.91 22.07
CA PHE A 297 -2.98 7.32 22.42
C PHE A 297 -1.79 7.47 23.39
N ASP A 298 -1.66 6.56 24.36
CA ASP A 298 -0.59 6.58 25.36
C ASP A 298 0.79 6.39 24.72
N ASP A 299 0.88 5.47 23.74
CA ASP A 299 2.12 5.22 22.99
C ASP A 299 2.56 6.46 22.21
N TYR A 300 1.61 7.16 21.57
CA TYR A 300 1.90 8.42 20.89
C TYR A 300 2.46 9.48 21.85
N LEU A 301 1.83 9.69 23.01
CA LEU A 301 2.27 10.70 23.98
C LEU A 301 3.62 10.35 24.62
N GLY A 302 3.83 9.08 24.95
CA GLY A 302 5.10 8.63 25.51
C GLY A 302 6.26 8.86 24.53
N MET A 303 6.02 8.55 23.25
CA MET A 303 7.03 8.69 22.20
C MET A 303 7.29 10.14 21.79
N LEU A 304 6.26 11.00 21.80
CA LEU A 304 6.33 12.38 21.33
C LEU A 304 6.52 13.43 22.44
N LYS A 305 6.69 13.01 23.69
CA LYS A 305 6.71 13.93 24.85
C LYS A 305 7.62 15.14 24.62
N ASN A 306 8.90 14.88 24.32
CA ASN A 306 9.89 15.95 24.18
C ASN A 306 9.54 16.86 23.00
N GLU A 307 9.13 16.29 21.86
CA GLU A 307 8.77 17.07 20.68
C GLU A 307 7.52 17.93 20.92
N ILE A 308 6.54 17.41 21.66
CA ILE A 308 5.33 18.18 22.01
C ILE A 308 5.69 19.33 22.95
N GLU A 309 6.48 19.06 23.99
CA GLU A 309 6.90 20.08 24.95
C GLU A 309 7.76 21.16 24.27
N GLU A 310 8.64 20.79 23.33
CA GLU A 310 9.49 21.71 22.57
C GLU A 310 8.72 22.54 21.52
N ASP A 311 7.85 21.90 20.73
CA ASP A 311 7.19 22.56 19.60
C ASP A 311 5.89 23.28 19.99
N PHE A 312 5.19 22.80 21.03
CA PHE A 312 3.85 23.29 21.40
C PHE A 312 3.73 23.66 22.89
N GLY A 313 4.76 23.40 23.70
CA GLY A 313 4.79 23.76 25.12
C GLY A 313 4.22 22.69 26.06
N THR A 314 4.66 22.74 27.33
CA THR A 314 4.27 21.79 28.38
C THR A 314 2.76 21.76 28.65
N ASP A 315 2.07 22.90 28.52
CA ASP A 315 0.62 22.98 28.71
C ASP A 315 -0.14 22.15 27.66
N THR A 316 0.35 22.15 26.41
CA THR A 316 -0.21 21.31 25.34
C THR A 316 -0.06 19.83 25.67
N PHE A 317 1.09 19.41 26.21
CA PHE A 317 1.30 18.03 26.65
C PHE A 317 0.32 17.63 27.77
N GLN A 318 0.10 18.52 28.75
CA GLN A 318 -0.87 18.28 29.83
C GLN A 318 -2.30 18.18 29.30
N ASP A 319 -2.68 19.05 28.35
CA ASP A 319 -3.99 19.02 27.71
C ASP A 319 -4.20 17.72 26.92
N LEU A 320 -3.20 17.25 26.19
CA LEU A 320 -3.27 15.96 25.48
C LEU A 320 -3.40 14.78 26.45
N ASN A 321 -2.71 14.81 27.59
CA ASN A 321 -2.86 13.78 28.62
C ASN A 321 -4.27 13.79 29.24
N MET A 322 -4.87 14.98 29.41
CA MET A 322 -6.26 15.12 29.84
C MET A 322 -7.22 14.50 28.80
N ILE A 323 -7.01 14.77 27.51
CA ILE A 323 -7.80 14.21 26.41
C ILE A 323 -7.72 12.68 26.40
N ARG A 324 -6.52 12.11 26.56
CA ARG A 324 -6.31 10.66 26.69
C ARG A 324 -7.12 10.04 27.85
N ILE A 325 -7.08 10.67 29.03
CA ILE A 325 -7.82 10.20 30.21
C ILE A 325 -9.33 10.24 29.94
N ALA A 326 -9.82 11.32 29.30
CA ALA A 326 -11.24 11.44 28.94
C ALA A 326 -11.67 10.37 27.93
N ARG A 327 -10.86 10.10 26.89
CA ARG A 327 -11.11 8.99 25.94
C ARG A 327 -11.29 7.68 26.68
N ASN A 328 -10.36 7.34 27.57
CA ASN A 328 -10.41 6.07 28.28
C ASN A 328 -11.63 5.95 29.19
N ARG A 329 -12.09 7.06 29.78
CA ARG A 329 -13.27 7.11 30.65
C ARG A 329 -14.59 6.95 29.88
N TYR A 330 -14.71 7.62 28.73
CA TYR A 330 -16.00 7.73 28.03
C TYR A 330 -16.14 6.78 26.83
N SER A 331 -15.05 6.17 26.36
CA SER A 331 -15.04 5.28 25.18
C SER A 331 -14.78 3.80 25.49
N HIS A 332 -14.35 3.44 26.71
CA HIS A 332 -14.13 2.04 27.10
C HIS A 332 -15.16 1.54 28.13
N PRO A 333 -15.67 0.30 28.00
CA PRO A 333 -16.60 -0.26 28.97
C PRO A 333 -16.00 -0.43 30.39
N PRO A 334 -16.75 -0.12 31.46
CA PRO A 334 -18.07 0.52 31.48
C PRO A 334 -17.95 2.03 31.21
N ALA A 335 -18.52 2.49 30.10
CA ALA A 335 -18.41 3.88 29.68
C ALA A 335 -19.36 4.77 30.49
N GLU A 336 -18.81 5.80 31.13
CA GLU A 336 -19.61 6.86 31.76
C GLU A 336 -20.21 7.77 30.68
N ARG A 337 -21.39 8.35 30.92
CA ARG A 337 -21.93 9.39 30.03
C ARG A 337 -21.25 10.72 30.35
N PRO A 338 -20.57 11.37 29.39
CA PRO A 338 -19.92 12.66 29.63
C PRO A 338 -20.95 13.76 29.88
N ALA A 339 -20.61 14.69 30.79
CA ALA A 339 -21.38 15.92 30.96
C ALA A 339 -21.07 16.89 29.80
N GLN A 340 -22.01 17.80 29.53
CA GLN A 340 -21.85 18.84 28.50
C GLN A 340 -20.53 19.63 28.66
N MET A 341 -20.21 20.02 29.90
CA MET A 341 -18.99 20.79 30.19
C MET A 341 -17.70 19.99 29.94
N ASP A 342 -17.73 18.68 30.19
CA ASP A 342 -16.58 17.81 29.91
C ASP A 342 -16.37 17.70 28.40
N ALA A 343 -17.43 17.47 27.63
CA ALA A 343 -17.36 17.42 26.17
C ALA A 343 -16.89 18.74 25.57
N LEU A 344 -17.41 19.87 26.04
CA LEU A 344 -16.97 21.19 25.60
C LEU A 344 -15.47 21.42 25.90
N ARG A 345 -15.03 21.03 27.09
CA ARG A 345 -13.63 21.17 27.49
C ARG A 345 -12.71 20.36 26.59
N ILE A 346 -13.03 19.09 26.35
CA ILE A 346 -12.23 18.23 25.46
C ILE A 346 -12.21 18.78 24.04
N LEU A 347 -13.39 19.08 23.47
CA LEU A 347 -13.50 19.64 22.12
C LEU A 347 -12.66 20.90 21.96
N ARG A 348 -12.71 21.84 22.92
CA ARG A 348 -11.91 23.07 22.87
C ARG A 348 -10.42 22.82 22.95
N LYS A 349 -9.97 21.87 23.77
CA LYS A 349 -8.55 21.52 23.87
C LYS A 349 -8.02 20.87 22.59
N VAL A 350 -8.82 20.02 21.94
CA VAL A 350 -8.47 19.45 20.62
C VAL A 350 -8.41 20.55 19.55
N GLN A 351 -9.38 21.46 19.53
CA GLN A 351 -9.39 22.60 18.59
C GLN A 351 -8.13 23.47 18.75
N LEU A 352 -7.75 23.80 19.99
CA LEU A 352 -6.52 24.56 20.26
C LEU A 352 -5.26 23.83 19.79
N PHE A 353 -5.18 22.52 20.03
CA PHE A 353 -4.04 21.74 19.54
C PHE A 353 -3.97 21.73 18.00
N HIS A 354 -5.12 21.56 17.33
CA HIS A 354 -5.20 21.65 15.87
C HIS A 354 -4.74 23.02 15.36
N GLU A 355 -5.17 24.13 15.98
CA GLU A 355 -4.73 25.48 15.64
C GLU A 355 -3.22 25.65 15.80
N TYR A 356 -2.64 25.22 16.93
CA TYR A 356 -1.20 25.29 17.16
C TYR A 356 -0.42 24.45 16.15
N PHE A 357 -0.94 23.28 15.79
CA PHE A 357 -0.36 22.42 14.76
C PHE A 357 -0.30 23.13 13.39
N GLN A 358 -1.40 23.74 12.96
CA GLN A 358 -1.47 24.46 11.68
C GLN A 358 -0.55 25.70 11.66
N MET A 359 -0.47 26.44 12.77
CA MET A 359 0.43 27.58 12.91
C MET A 359 1.90 27.16 12.80
N LYS A 360 2.29 26.06 13.46
CA LYS A 360 3.65 25.51 13.37
C LYS A 360 3.98 25.10 11.94
N LYS A 361 3.10 24.33 11.28
CA LYS A 361 3.27 23.90 9.88
C LYS A 361 3.49 25.11 8.96
N SER A 362 2.68 26.16 9.11
CA SER A 362 2.79 27.38 8.29
C SER A 362 4.14 28.09 8.49
N ARG A 363 4.66 28.13 9.72
CA ARG A 363 5.97 28.73 10.03
C ARG A 363 7.13 27.94 9.44
N ASP A 364 7.04 26.61 9.46
CA ASP A 364 8.08 25.73 8.91
C ASP A 364 8.14 25.82 7.38
N THR A 365 6.99 25.93 6.70
CA THR A 365 6.92 26.15 5.24
C THR A 365 7.47 27.52 4.80
N THR A 366 7.39 28.55 5.66
CA THR A 366 7.88 29.90 5.34
C THR A 366 9.40 30.06 5.54
N ARG A 367 10.05 29.08 6.19
CA ARG A 367 11.49 29.09 6.50
C ARG A 367 12.32 28.21 5.57
N GLN A 368 11.67 27.45 4.68
CA GLN A 368 12.28 26.75 3.54
C GLN A 368 12.15 27.62 2.31
#